data_AF-A0A837AE07-F1
#
_entry.id   AF-A0A837AE07-F1
#
_cell.length_a   1.000
_cell.length_b   1.000
_cell.length_c   1.000
_cell.angle_alpha   90.00
_cell.angle_beta   90.00
_cell.angle_gamma   90.00
#
_symmetry.space_group_name_H-M   'P 1'
#
loop_
_entity.id
_entity.type
_entity.pdbx_description
1 polymer ?
#
loop_
_entity_poly.entity_id
_entity_poly.type
_entity_poly.pdbx_seq_one_letter_code
_entity_poly.pdbx_strand_id
1 'polypeptide(L)' 'MSLVRICHPNGVQGRRPINNNKRNKKQKEVADLQKFLKSKPAK' A
#
# COMPACT_ATOMS: atom_id res chain seq x y z
N MET A 1 14.64 -26.85 27.65
CA MET A 1 15.44 -26.31 26.53
C MET A 1 14.57 -25.34 25.74
N SER A 2 14.73 -24.04 25.95
CA SER A 2 13.95 -23.00 25.26
C SER A 2 14.57 -22.71 23.89
N LEU A 3 13.83 -22.97 22.82
CA LEU A 3 14.16 -22.54 21.46
C LEU A 3 14.15 -21.00 21.40
N VAL A 4 15.32 -20.39 21.55
CA VAL A 4 15.53 -18.98 21.22
C VAL A 4 15.31 -18.86 19.72
N ARG A 5 14.17 -18.27 19.31
CA ARG A 5 13.99 -17.83 17.93
C ARG A 5 15.04 -16.75 17.70
N ILE A 6 16.16 -17.13 17.08
CA ILE A 6 17.18 -16.19 16.62
C ILE A 6 16.49 -15.30 15.58
N CYS A 7 15.95 -14.17 16.01
CA CYS A 7 15.56 -13.10 15.11
C CYS A 7 16.81 -12.75 14.31
N HIS A 8 16.80 -12.94 13.00
CA HIS A 8 17.95 -12.61 12.16
C HIS A 8 18.39 -11.16 12.44
N PRO A 9 19.70 -10.86 12.55
CA PRO A 9 20.17 -9.51 12.86
C PRO A 9 19.72 -8.48 11.81
N ASN A 10 19.47 -8.94 10.58
CA ASN A 10 18.88 -8.17 9.48
C ASN A 10 17.39 -8.50 9.22
N GLY A 11 16.81 -9.40 10.02
CA GLY A 11 15.39 -9.79 9.97
C GLY A 11 14.47 -8.73 10.58
N VAL A 12 15.04 -7.71 11.23
CA VAL A 12 14.36 -6.44 11.48
C VAL A 12 14.37 -5.61 10.20
N GLN A 13 13.87 -6.19 9.10
CA GLN A 13 13.33 -5.37 8.03
C GLN A 13 12.05 -4.75 8.59
N GLY A 14 12.20 -3.59 9.23
CA GLY A 14 11.07 -2.74 9.60
C GLY A 14 10.15 -2.52 8.40
N ARG A 15 8.99 -1.89 8.64
CA ARG A 15 8.07 -1.61 7.52
C ARG A 15 8.82 -0.82 6.45
N ARG A 16 8.81 -1.35 5.21
CA ARG A 16 9.33 -0.64 4.04
C ARG A 16 8.72 0.78 4.04
N PRO A 17 9.53 1.85 4.01
CA PRO A 17 9.00 3.21 4.04
C PRO A 17 8.05 3.39 2.85
N ILE A 18 6.87 3.91 3.15
CA ILE A 18 5.86 4.18 2.14
C ILE A 18 6.31 5.42 1.38
N ASN A 19 6.43 5.30 0.06
CA ASN A 19 6.62 6.47 -0.79
C ASN A 19 5.27 7.19 -0.93
N ASN A 20 5.10 8.26 -0.14
CA ASN A 20 3.87 9.05 -0.11
C ASN A 20 3.51 9.65 -1.47
N ASN A 21 4.50 10.05 -2.27
CA ASN A 21 4.26 10.59 -3.62
C ASN A 21 3.61 9.54 -4.54
N LYS A 22 4.16 8.31 -4.53
CA LYS A 22 3.59 7.19 -5.31
C LYS A 22 2.21 6.80 -4.80
N ARG A 23 2.00 6.83 -3.48
CA ARG A 23 0.70 6.53 -2.86
C ARG A 23 -0.36 7.56 -3.25
N ASN A 24 -0.06 8.85 -3.13
CA ASN A 24 -0.98 9.94 -3.45
C ASN A 24 -1.34 9.94 -4.94
N LYS A 25 -0.37 9.68 -5.83
CA LYS A 25 -0.63 9.54 -7.27
C LYS A 25 -1.63 8.42 -7.56
N LYS A 26 -1.41 7.22 -6.99
CA LYS A 26 -2.33 6.09 -7.15
C LYS A 26 -3.72 6.39 -6.59
N GLN A 27 -3.80 7.04 -5.42
CA GLN A 27 -5.08 7.41 -4.82
C GLN A 27 -5.87 8.39 -5.70
N LYS A 28 -5.20 9.36 -6.31
CA LYS A 28 -5.81 10.30 -7.26
C LYS A 28 -6.33 9.58 -8.50
N GLU A 29 -5.52 8.72 -9.12
CA GLU A 29 -5.92 7.92 -10.30
C GLU A 29 -7.17 7.08 -10.03
N VAL A 30 -7.23 6.44 -8.84
CA VAL A 30 -8.40 5.66 -8.41
C VAL A 30 -9.63 6.56 -8.23
N ALA A 31 -9.49 7.72 -7.60
CA ALA A 31 -10.59 8.66 -7.40
C ALA A 31 -11.13 9.20 -8.73
N ASP A 32 -10.25 9.54 -9.68
CA ASP A 32 -10.62 10.01 -11.01
C ASP A 32 -11.35 8.92 -11.80
N LEU A 33 -10.88 7.67 -11.72
CA LEU A 33 -11.55 6.52 -12.33
C LEU A 33 -12.94 6.29 -11.72
N GLN A 34 -13.07 6.35 -10.40
CA GLN A 34 -14.37 6.21 -9.73
C GLN A 34 -15.34 7.31 -10.15
N LYS A 35 -14.87 8.55 -10.27
CA LYS A 35 -15.68 9.67 -10.74
C LYS A 35 -16.16 9.44 -12.18
N PHE A 36 -15.28 8.97 -13.06
CA PHE A 36 -15.62 8.65 -14.44
C PHE A 36 -16.64 7.51 -14.55
N LEU A 37 -16.48 6.43 -13.78
CA LEU A 37 -17.40 5.29 -13.80
C LEU A 37 -18.79 5.68 -13.28
N LYS A 38 -18.85 6.54 -12.26
CA LYS A 38 -20.12 7.03 -11.70
C LYS A 38 -20.83 8.07 -12.54
N SER A 39 -20.11 8.79 -13.41
CA SER A 39 -20.71 9.88 -14.21
C SER A 39 -21.56 9.37 -15.39
N LYS A 40 -21.38 8.11 -15.80
CA LYS A 40 -22.23 7.47 -16.81
C LYS A 40 -23.23 6.56 -16.11
N PRO A 41 -24.51 6.94 -15.97
CA PRO A 41 -25.53 5.98 -15.57
C PRO A 41 -25.56 4.88 -16.64
N ALA A 42 -25.45 3.62 -16.20
CA ALA A 42 -25.80 2.49 -17.05
C ALA A 42 -27.27 2.69 -17.44
N LYS A 43 -27.53 2.79 -18.75
CA LYS A 43 -28.90 2.87 -19.29
C LYS A 43 -29.63 1.56 -19.05
#